data_AF-A0A946PZY7-F1
#
_entry.id   AF-A0A946PZY7-F1
#
_cell.length_a   1.000
_cell.length_b   1.000
_cell.length_c   1.000
_cell.angle_alpha   90.00
_cell.angle_beta   90.00
_cell.angle_gamma   90.00
#
_symmetry.space_group_name_H-M   'P 1'
#
loop_
_entity.id
_entity.type
_entity.pdbx_description
1 polymer ?
#
loop_
_entity_poly.entity_id
_entity_poly.type
_entity_poly.pdbx_seq_one_letter_code
_entity_poly.pdbx_strand_id
1 'polypeptide(L)'
;MMLDGNQEQERLKRLREQQLRARDPDTKQRQHQRMTAQRERKRDKSYSLGRMWRDIPHLWRYSIFGFVLGILVLLILPLLWDSPSAQLCSFAAILVFTIFGGMLGNAIDVRENIKDLTR
;
A
#
# COMPACT_ATOMS: atom_id res chain seq x y z
N MET A 1 -14.93 -64.84 6.46
CA MET A 1 -14.00 -64.01 5.68
C MET A 1 -12.83 -63.69 6.60
N MET A 2 -11.77 -64.50 6.55
CA MET A 2 -10.57 -64.26 7.36
C MET A 2 -9.88 -63.05 6.73
N LEU A 3 -9.76 -61.96 7.49
CA LEU A 3 -8.95 -60.82 7.08
C LEU A 3 -7.52 -61.32 6.98
N ASP A 4 -6.96 -61.22 5.78
CA ASP A 4 -5.57 -61.58 5.50
C ASP A 4 -4.69 -60.79 6.48
N GLY A 5 -3.79 -61.44 7.23
CA GLY A 5 -3.11 -60.83 8.39
C GLY A 5 -2.39 -59.51 8.09
N ASN A 6 -2.03 -59.28 6.82
CA ASN A 6 -1.50 -58.01 6.31
C ASN A 6 -2.52 -56.85 6.35
N GLN A 7 -3.79 -57.08 6.00
CA GLN A 7 -4.82 -56.04 6.01
C GLN A 7 -5.14 -55.56 7.42
N GLU A 8 -5.09 -56.49 8.39
CA GLU A 8 -5.35 -56.21 9.79
C GLU A 8 -4.17 -55.42 10.42
N GLN A 9 -2.94 -55.76 10.07
CA GLN A 9 -1.76 -54.97 10.45
C GLN A 9 -1.79 -53.55 9.89
N GLU A 10 -2.17 -53.36 8.63
CA GLU A 10 -2.31 -52.01 8.06
C GLU A 10 -3.39 -51.20 8.78
N ARG A 11 -4.52 -51.82 9.11
CA ARG A 11 -5.60 -51.16 9.85
C ARG A 11 -5.12 -50.70 11.22
N LEU A 12 -4.37 -51.54 11.93
CA LEU A 12 -3.81 -51.21 13.24
C LEU A 12 -2.75 -50.11 13.16
N LYS A 13 -1.92 -50.11 12.11
CA LYS A 13 -0.92 -49.06 11.87
C LYS A 13 -1.58 -47.69 11.64
N ARG A 14 -2.65 -47.64 10.84
CA ARG A 14 -3.44 -46.41 10.61
C ARG A 14 -4.09 -45.90 11.90
N LEU A 15 -4.65 -46.78 12.73
CA LEU A 15 -5.22 -46.45 14.03
C LEU A 15 -4.17 -45.86 14.99
N ARG A 16 -2.97 -46.45 15.04
CA ARG A 16 -1.86 -45.95 15.86
C ARG A 16 -1.40 -44.56 15.42
N GLU A 17 -1.27 -44.32 14.13
CA GLU A 17 -0.90 -42.99 13.60
C GLU A 17 -1.96 -41.92 13.91
N GLN A 18 -3.25 -42.27 13.83
CA GLN A 18 -4.33 -41.37 14.21
C GLN A 18 -4.28 -41.02 15.71
N GLN A 19 -4.00 -41.99 16.57
CA GLN A 19 -3.85 -41.76 18.00
C GLN A 19 -2.61 -40.91 18.33
N LEU A 20 -1.48 -41.13 17.66
CA LEU A 20 -0.27 -40.31 17.82
C LEU A 20 -0.54 -38.86 17.41
N ARG A 21 -1.18 -38.64 16.25
CA ARG A 21 -1.56 -37.29 15.80
C ARG A 21 -2.54 -36.59 16.73
N ALA A 22 -3.49 -37.33 17.32
CA ALA A 22 -4.45 -36.78 18.27
C ALA A 22 -3.79 -36.43 19.62
N ARG A 23 -2.70 -37.12 19.97
CA ARG A 23 -1.98 -36.97 21.24
C ARG A 23 -0.84 -35.94 21.19
N ASP A 24 -0.52 -35.39 20.02
CA ASP A 24 0.51 -34.34 19.86
C ASP A 24 -0.09 -32.92 20.00
N PRO A 25 -0.06 -32.30 21.21
CA PRO A 25 -0.53 -30.93 21.44
C PRO A 25 0.31 -29.88 20.69
N ASP A 26 1.56 -30.21 20.34
CA ASP A 26 2.53 -29.32 19.70
C ASP A 26 2.07 -28.80 18.34
N THR A 27 1.28 -29.57 17.59
CA THR A 27 0.82 -29.18 16.26
C THR A 27 -0.16 -27.99 16.34
N LYS A 28 -1.10 -28.04 17.29
CA LYS A 28 -2.04 -26.93 17.54
C LYS A 28 -1.31 -25.72 18.10
N GLN A 29 -0.36 -25.92 19.00
CA GLN A 29 0.41 -24.84 19.62
C GLN A 29 1.28 -24.10 18.59
N ARG A 30 1.93 -24.82 17.67
CA ARG A 30 2.65 -24.24 16.53
C ARG A 30 1.73 -23.48 15.57
N GLN A 31 0.52 -23.96 15.34
CA GLN A 31 -0.46 -23.27 14.49
C GLN A 31 -0.91 -21.95 15.14
N HIS A 32 -1.19 -21.95 16.44
CA HIS A 32 -1.51 -20.74 17.19
C HIS A 32 -0.35 -19.74 17.20
N GLN A 33 0.88 -20.20 17.43
CA GLN A 33 2.09 -19.37 17.39
C GLN A 33 2.32 -18.74 16.00
N ARG A 34 2.13 -19.50 14.92
CA ARG A 34 2.21 -18.97 13.54
C ARG A 34 1.16 -17.87 13.32
N MET A 35 -0.06 -18.10 13.81
CA MET A 35 -1.16 -17.16 13.64
C MET A 35 -0.95 -15.88 14.48
N THR A 36 -0.39 -15.99 15.69
CA THR A 36 -0.02 -14.81 16.51
C THR A 36 1.15 -14.05 15.90
N ALA A 37 2.21 -14.73 15.47
CA ALA A 37 3.37 -14.10 14.84
C ALA A 37 3.02 -13.36 13.54
N GLN A 38 2.11 -13.91 12.72
CA GLN A 38 1.60 -13.22 11.53
C GLN A 38 0.77 -11.98 11.89
N ARG A 39 0.02 -12.03 12.99
CA ARG A 39 -0.82 -10.92 13.46
C ARG A 39 0.04 -9.81 14.06
N GLU A 40 1.08 -10.14 14.83
CA GLU A 40 2.08 -9.19 15.32
C GLU A 40 2.88 -8.56 14.18
N ARG A 41 3.37 -9.33 13.20
CA ARG A 41 4.05 -8.75 12.02
C ARG A 41 3.18 -7.76 11.23
N LYS A 42 1.86 -7.95 11.22
CA LYS A 42 0.91 -7.00 10.62
C LYS A 42 0.64 -5.79 11.52
N ARG A 43 0.75 -5.94 12.83
CA ARG A 43 0.51 -4.90 13.84
C ARG A 43 1.75 -4.00 14.05
N ASP A 44 2.94 -4.57 13.93
CA ASP A 44 4.25 -3.88 13.93
C ASP A 44 4.57 -3.18 12.62
N LYS A 45 3.75 -3.37 11.58
CA LYS A 45 3.63 -2.35 10.52
C LYS A 45 2.90 -1.15 11.13
N SER A 46 3.61 -0.39 11.94
CA SER A 46 3.17 0.92 12.41
C SER A 46 2.74 1.71 11.18
N TYR A 47 1.47 2.06 11.12
CA TYR A 47 0.89 3.03 10.21
C TYR A 47 1.52 4.40 10.52
N SER A 48 2.77 4.56 10.15
CA SER A 48 3.50 5.81 10.31
C SER A 48 2.96 6.76 9.24
N LEU A 49 2.33 7.85 9.69
CA LEU A 49 1.87 8.94 8.82
C LEU A 49 2.97 9.40 7.85
N GLY A 50 4.24 9.34 8.25
CA GLY A 50 5.38 9.64 7.37
C GLY A 50 5.68 8.58 6.32
N ARG A 51 5.41 7.29 6.60
CA ARG A 51 5.51 6.20 5.62
C ARG A 51 4.31 6.24 4.65
N MET A 52 3.13 6.58 5.14
CA MET A 52 1.94 6.89 4.33
C MET A 52 2.20 8.05 3.37
N TRP A 53 2.87 9.13 3.83
CA TRP A 53 3.26 10.25 2.96
C TRP A 53 4.26 9.85 1.86
N ARG A 54 5.01 8.76 2.07
CA ARG A 54 5.96 8.21 1.12
C ARG A 54 5.34 7.18 0.17
N ASP A 55 4.27 6.51 0.61
CA ASP A 55 3.48 5.58 -0.20
C ASP A 55 2.39 6.29 -1.04
N ILE A 56 2.15 7.59 -0.80
CA ILE A 56 1.28 8.39 -1.66
C ILE A 56 2.01 8.61 -2.99
N PRO A 57 1.38 8.24 -4.14
CA PRO A 57 1.99 8.39 -5.45
C PRO A 57 2.45 9.84 -5.67
N HIS A 58 3.67 9.98 -6.18
CA HIS A 58 4.33 11.28 -6.38
C HIS A 58 3.46 12.27 -7.17
N LEU A 59 2.59 11.75 -8.05
CA LEU A 59 1.53 12.48 -8.74
C LEU A 59 0.71 13.40 -7.81
N TRP A 60 0.26 12.88 -6.67
CA TRP A 60 -0.56 13.64 -5.72
C TRP A 60 0.26 14.70 -5.00
N ARG A 61 1.52 14.41 -4.68
CA ARG A 61 2.40 15.37 -4.00
C ARG A 61 2.64 16.60 -4.87
N TYR A 62 3.01 16.41 -6.14
CA TYR A 62 3.25 17.52 -7.06
C TYR A 62 1.96 18.22 -7.52
N SER A 63 0.85 17.50 -7.63
CA SER A 63 -0.46 18.10 -7.88
C SER A 63 -0.89 19.04 -6.74
N ILE A 64 -0.66 18.63 -5.48
CA ILE A 64 -0.89 19.50 -4.30
C ILE A 64 0.03 20.73 -4.34
N PHE A 65 1.31 20.58 -4.69
CA PHE A 65 2.20 21.74 -4.85
C PHE A 65 1.74 22.68 -5.97
N GLY A 66 1.30 22.16 -7.12
CA GLY A 66 0.74 22.96 -8.22
C GLY A 66 -0.53 23.71 -7.82
N PHE A 67 -1.41 23.05 -7.05
CA PHE A 67 -2.61 23.66 -6.51
C PHE A 67 -2.31 24.79 -5.51
N VAL A 68 -1.39 24.54 -4.56
CA VAL A 68 -0.95 25.56 -3.58
C VAL A 68 -0.32 26.76 -4.29
N LEU A 69 0.49 26.52 -5.32
CA LEU A 69 1.12 27.57 -6.11
C LEU A 69 0.08 28.36 -6.92
N GLY A 70 -0.94 27.69 -7.48
CA GLY A 70 -2.07 28.34 -8.13
C GLY A 70 -2.88 29.25 -7.20
N ILE A 71 -3.16 28.80 -5.96
CA ILE A 71 -3.82 29.63 -4.94
C ILE A 71 -2.97 30.87 -4.62
N LEU A 72 -1.66 30.68 -4.49
CA LEU A 72 -0.72 31.76 -4.18
C LEU A 72 -0.73 32.82 -5.28
N VAL A 73 -0.79 32.40 -6.55
CA VAL A 73 -0.96 33.30 -7.70
C VAL A 73 -2.31 34.03 -7.63
N LEU A 74 -3.42 33.35 -7.33
CA LEU A 74 -4.73 34.02 -7.20
C LEU A 74 -4.77 35.09 -6.11
N LEU A 75 -4.01 34.91 -5.02
CA LEU A 75 -3.93 35.92 -3.96
C LEU A 75 -3.02 37.10 -4.33
N ILE A 76 -1.92 36.85 -5.04
CA ILE A 76 -0.90 37.87 -5.33
C ILE A 76 -1.22 38.70 -6.57
N LEU A 77 -1.80 38.10 -7.63
CA LEU A 77 -2.12 38.80 -8.87
C LEU A 77 -3.07 40.01 -8.67
N PRO A 78 -4.19 39.90 -7.95
CA PRO A 78 -5.08 41.04 -7.74
C PRO A 78 -4.50 42.11 -6.80
N LEU A 79 -3.48 41.79 -5.99
CA LEU A 79 -2.75 42.80 -5.21
C LEU A 79 -1.87 43.71 -6.07
N LEU A 80 -1.39 43.20 -7.21
CA LEU A 80 -0.51 43.93 -8.13
C LEU A 80 -1.29 44.61 -9.27
N TRP A 81 -2.50 44.11 -9.58
CA TRP A 81 -3.29 44.58 -10.71
C TRP A 81 -4.78 44.66 -10.34
N ASP A 82 -5.25 45.88 -10.06
CA ASP A 82 -6.62 46.15 -9.65
C ASP A 82 -7.52 46.39 -10.88
N SER A 83 -7.81 45.30 -11.60
CA SER A 83 -8.71 45.31 -12.77
C SER A 83 -9.66 44.12 -12.72
N PRO A 84 -10.91 44.26 -13.20
CA PRO A 84 -11.85 43.14 -13.34
C PRO A 84 -11.27 41.98 -14.19
N SER A 85 -10.40 42.32 -15.14
CA SER A 85 -9.69 41.32 -15.97
C SER A 85 -8.65 40.51 -15.20
N ALA A 86 -8.10 41.03 -14.10
CA ALA A 86 -7.11 40.33 -13.29
C ALA A 86 -7.71 39.11 -12.57
N GLN A 87 -8.98 39.19 -12.16
CA GLN A 87 -9.69 38.05 -11.56
C GLN A 87 -9.85 36.91 -12.55
N LEU A 88 -10.25 37.20 -13.79
CA LEU A 88 -10.42 36.22 -14.86
C LEU A 88 -9.07 35.56 -15.25
N CYS A 89 -8.00 36.36 -15.36
CA CYS A 89 -6.66 35.84 -15.59
C CYS A 89 -6.14 34.99 -14.42
N SER A 90 -6.50 35.31 -13.17
CA SER A 90 -6.12 34.52 -11.99
C SER A 90 -6.75 33.13 -11.99
N PHE A 91 -8.04 33.03 -12.34
CA PHE A 91 -8.71 31.74 -12.49
C PHE A 91 -8.11 30.89 -13.62
N ALA A 92 -7.79 31.52 -14.76
CA ALA A 92 -7.11 30.84 -15.85
C ALA A 92 -5.72 30.35 -15.43
N ALA A 93 -4.97 31.15 -14.67
CA ALA A 93 -3.65 30.79 -14.16
C ALA A 93 -3.73 29.55 -13.24
N ILE A 94 -4.70 29.47 -12.32
CA ILE A 94 -4.88 28.28 -11.47
C ILE A 94 -5.04 27.02 -12.30
N LEU A 95 -5.90 27.05 -13.32
CA LEU A 95 -6.15 25.90 -14.18
C LEU A 95 -4.86 25.44 -14.88
N VAL A 96 -4.13 26.39 -15.46
CA VAL A 96 -2.86 26.10 -16.14
C VAL A 96 -1.82 25.55 -15.16
N PHE A 97 -1.61 26.19 -14.01
CA PHE A 97 -0.65 25.74 -13.00
C PHE A 97 -1.01 24.39 -12.39
N THR A 98 -2.31 24.09 -12.23
CA THR A 98 -2.78 22.78 -11.76
C THR A 98 -2.47 21.68 -12.78
N ILE A 99 -2.75 21.93 -14.07
CA ILE A 99 -2.43 20.99 -15.16
C ILE A 99 -0.91 20.79 -15.25
N PHE A 100 -0.15 21.89 -15.21
CA PHE A 100 1.32 21.85 -15.31
C PHE A 100 1.96 21.12 -14.12
N GLY A 101 1.46 21.36 -12.90
CA GLY A 101 1.87 20.64 -11.70
C GLY A 101 1.55 19.15 -11.77
N GLY A 102 0.40 18.78 -12.33
CA GLY A 102 0.03 17.38 -12.60
C GLY A 102 0.94 16.71 -13.63
N MET A 103 1.27 17.40 -14.72
CA MET A 103 2.18 16.88 -15.75
C MET A 103 3.61 16.69 -15.23
N LEU A 104 4.15 17.65 -14.49
CA LEU A 104 5.45 17.53 -13.83
C LEU A 104 5.48 16.37 -12.83
N GLY A 105 4.40 16.19 -12.07
CA GLY A 105 4.25 15.04 -11.16
C GLY A 105 4.29 13.70 -11.89
N ASN A 106 3.59 13.60 -13.02
CA ASN A 106 3.57 12.38 -13.84
C ASN A 106 4.92 12.10 -14.52
N ALA A 107 5.62 13.13 -15.00
CA ALA A 107 6.92 12.98 -15.64
C ALA A 107 8.00 12.44 -14.67
N ILE A 108 7.95 12.85 -13.39
CA ILE A 108 8.86 12.35 -12.36
C ILE A 108 8.52 10.90 -12.00
N ASP A 109 7.23 10.56 -11.91
CA ASP A 109 6.75 9.20 -11.62
C ASP A 109 7.19 8.20 -12.71
N VAL A 110 7.07 8.60 -13.99
CA VAL A 110 7.57 7.81 -15.13
C VAL A 110 9.08 7.62 -15.06
N ARG A 111 9.84 8.68 -14.72
CA ARG A 111 11.30 8.59 -14.58
C ARG A 111 11.73 7.64 -13.45
N GLU A 112 11.01 7.67 -12.33
CA GLU A 112 11.33 6.85 -11.16
C GLU A 112 11.00 5.38 -11.41
N ASN A 113 9.89 5.09 -12.10
CA ASN A 113 9.51 3.76 -12.56
C ASN A 113 10.54 3.16 -13.54
N ILE A 114 11.04 3.95 -14.51
CA ILE A 114 12.11 3.52 -15.43
C ILE A 114 13.40 3.19 -14.66
N LYS A 115 13.72 3.96 -13.60
CA LYS A 115 14.92 3.76 -12.80
C LYS A 115 14.86 2.48 -11.95
N ASP A 116 13.69 2.11 -11.45
CA ASP A 116 13.49 0.86 -10.72
C ASP A 116 13.51 -0.38 -11.64
N LEU A 117 13.04 -0.27 -12.89
CA LEU A 117 13.16 -1.35 -13.87
C LEU A 117 14.60 -1.64 -14.34
N THR A 118 15.51 -0.67 -14.19
CA THR A 118 16.89 -0.79 -14.69
C THR A 118 17.86 -1.27 -13.60
N ARG A 119 17.38 -1.58 -12.39
CA ARG A 119 18.19 -2.03 -11.26
C ARG A 119 17.95 -3.50 -10.92
#